data_AF-A0A9W4WWE9-F1
#
_entry.id   AF-A0A9W4WWE9-F1
#
_cell.length_a   1.000
_cell.length_b   1.000
_cell.length_c   1.000
_cell.angle_alpha   90.00
_cell.angle_beta   90.00
_cell.angle_gamma   90.00
#
_symmetry.space_group_name_H-M   'P 1'
#
loop_
_entity.id
_entity.type
_entity.pdbx_description
1 polymer ?
#
loop_
_entity_poly.entity_id
_entity_poly.type
_entity_poly.pdbx_seq_one_letter_code
_entity_poly.pdbx_strand_id
1 'polypeptide(L)'
;SCYICYPPEQVTSERFQQFWNWITAEYPAVTFTRYTQQYLEELNYTYLYIGTANAVNDALHNLIFSIRYNIGFDESPVVVRQNIYNAFILTRGFALDPLFVLYQISETTSSIIYRRRFKLRKSI
;
A
#
# COMPACT_ATOMS: atom_id res chain seq x y z
N SER A 1 -14.61 -31.80 -4.53
CA SER A 1 -14.02 -30.44 -4.42
C SER A 1 -12.67 -30.45 -5.11
N CYS A 2 -12.44 -29.59 -6.12
CA CYS A 2 -11.19 -29.54 -6.88
C CYS A 2 -10.26 -28.49 -6.26
N TYR A 3 -9.14 -28.91 -5.67
CA TYR A 3 -8.18 -27.99 -5.03
C TYR A 3 -7.53 -27.01 -6.03
N ILE A 4 -7.41 -27.41 -7.30
CA ILE A 4 -6.91 -26.55 -8.38
C ILE A 4 -7.95 -25.47 -8.74
N CYS A 5 -9.23 -25.80 -8.63
CA CYS A 5 -10.35 -24.96 -9.02
C CYS A 5 -10.82 -24.05 -7.87
N TYR A 6 -10.62 -24.49 -6.62
CA TYR A 6 -10.92 -23.79 -5.38
C TYR A 6 -9.69 -23.85 -4.46
N PRO A 7 -8.58 -23.19 -4.84
CA PRO A 7 -7.43 -23.12 -3.95
C PRO A 7 -7.86 -22.51 -2.62
N PRO A 8 -7.36 -23.04 -1.49
CA PRO A 8 -7.68 -22.51 -0.18
C PRO A 8 -7.31 -21.03 -0.13
N GLU A 9 -8.11 -20.26 0.61
CA GLU A 9 -7.86 -18.85 0.86
C GLU A 9 -6.44 -18.71 1.43
N GLN A 10 -5.58 -17.94 0.74
CA GLN A 10 -4.22 -17.72 1.23
C GLN A 10 -4.30 -16.97 2.56
N VAL A 11 -3.65 -17.52 3.59
CA VAL A 11 -3.46 -16.82 4.86
C VAL A 11 -2.78 -15.49 4.54
N THR A 12 -3.44 -14.38 4.87
CA THR A 12 -2.89 -13.04 4.70
C THR A 12 -1.59 -12.92 5.48
N SER A 13 -0.49 -12.59 4.79
CA SER A 13 0.78 -12.31 5.46
C SER A 13 0.64 -11.10 6.39
N GLU A 14 1.44 -11.04 7.45
CA GLU A 14 1.44 -9.88 8.36
C GLU A 14 1.73 -8.58 7.58
N ARG A 15 2.66 -8.63 6.61
CA ARG A 15 2.96 -7.49 5.73
C ARG A 15 1.74 -7.04 4.94
N PHE A 16 0.99 -7.99 4.38
CA PHE A 16 -0.24 -7.66 3.67
C PHE A 16 -1.27 -7.05 4.61
N GLN A 17 -1.40 -7.54 5.84
CA GLN A 17 -2.32 -6.96 6.81
C GLN A 17 -1.93 -5.52 7.19
N GLN A 18 -0.65 -5.25 7.42
CA GLN A 18 -0.14 -3.90 7.69
C GLN A 18 -0.39 -2.96 6.51
N PHE A 19 -0.11 -3.41 5.28
CA PHE A 19 -0.43 -2.69 4.06
C PHE A 19 -1.93 -2.40 3.93
N TRP A 20 -2.78 -3.42 4.13
CA TRP A 20 -4.22 -3.30 3.94
C TRP A 20 -4.87 -2.38 4.98
N ASN A 21 -4.46 -2.49 6.24
CA ASN A 21 -4.92 -1.59 7.30
C ASN A 21 -4.58 -0.12 6.98
N TRP A 22 -3.38 0.12 6.48
CA TRP A 22 -2.95 1.47 6.12
C TRP A 22 -3.65 2.00 4.86
N ILE A 23 -3.70 1.21 3.78
CA ILE A 23 -4.27 1.69 2.50
C ILE A 23 -5.76 1.98 2.61
N THR A 24 -6.51 1.21 3.41
CA THR A 24 -7.94 1.44 3.67
C THR A 24 -8.18 2.61 4.63
N ALA A 25 -7.22 2.93 5.48
CA ALA A 25 -7.28 4.13 6.31
C ALA A 25 -6.96 5.40 5.50
N GLU A 26 -6.05 5.33 4.52
CA GLU A 26 -5.61 6.49 3.74
C GLU A 26 -6.46 6.77 2.50
N TYR A 27 -6.91 5.73 1.82
CA TYR A 27 -7.65 5.80 0.57
C TYR A 27 -8.98 5.06 0.71
N PRO A 28 -9.99 5.35 -0.12
CA PRO A 28 -11.26 4.63 -0.10
C PRO A 28 -11.13 3.24 -0.76
N ALA A 29 -10.10 2.47 -0.41
CA ALA A 29 -9.94 1.08 -0.79
C ALA A 29 -11.00 0.24 -0.07
N VAL A 30 -11.81 -0.49 -0.82
CA VAL A 30 -12.98 -1.22 -0.29
C VAL A 30 -12.70 -2.72 -0.23
N THR A 31 -12.07 -3.26 -1.28
CA THR A 31 -11.77 -4.69 -1.35
C THR A 31 -10.46 -4.93 -2.09
N PHE A 32 -9.84 -6.06 -1.80
CA PHE A 32 -8.73 -6.61 -2.57
C PHE A 32 -9.13 -7.93 -3.21
N THR A 33 -8.26 -8.44 -4.08
CA THR A 33 -8.32 -9.82 -4.58
C THR A 33 -7.02 -10.54 -4.27
N ARG A 34 -6.94 -11.84 -4.57
CA ARG A 34 -5.68 -12.59 -4.50
C ARG A 34 -4.55 -11.93 -5.30
N TYR A 35 -4.87 -11.27 -6.42
CA TYR A 35 -3.86 -10.54 -7.20
C TYR A 35 -3.24 -9.39 -6.42
N THR A 36 -3.99 -8.70 -5.56
CA THR A 36 -3.45 -7.63 -4.72
C THR A 36 -2.39 -8.15 -3.74
N GLN A 37 -2.65 -9.31 -3.14
CA GLN A 37 -1.68 -9.98 -2.26
C GLN A 37 -0.44 -10.38 -3.05
N GLN A 38 -0.63 -11.02 -4.21
CA GLN A 38 0.45 -11.43 -5.10
C GLN A 38 1.31 -10.23 -5.54
N TYR A 39 0.69 -9.12 -5.97
CA TYR A 39 1.44 -7.94 -6.43
C TYR A 39 2.20 -7.24 -5.31
N LEU A 40 1.75 -7.32 -4.05
CA LEU A 40 2.53 -6.82 -2.91
C LEU A 40 3.80 -7.64 -2.68
N GLU A 41 3.70 -8.97 -2.79
CA GLU A 41 4.85 -9.86 -2.70
C GLU A 41 5.79 -9.69 -3.90
N GLU A 42 5.26 -9.54 -5.12
CA GLU A 42 6.04 -9.23 -6.32
C GLU A 42 6.75 -7.89 -6.21
N LEU A 43 6.13 -6.85 -5.62
CA LEU A 43 6.79 -5.57 -5.35
C LEU A 43 7.96 -5.75 -4.39
N ASN A 44 7.78 -6.50 -3.30
CA ASN A 44 8.87 -6.80 -2.36
C ASN A 44 10.01 -7.55 -3.04
N TYR A 45 9.69 -8.59 -3.79
CA TYR A 45 10.67 -9.38 -4.54
C TYR A 45 11.41 -8.50 -5.57
N THR A 46 10.67 -7.73 -6.36
CA THR A 46 11.23 -6.83 -7.38
C THR A 46 12.15 -5.81 -6.77
N TYR A 47 11.76 -5.18 -5.66
CA TYR A 47 12.59 -4.19 -4.97
C TYR A 47 13.89 -4.81 -4.43
N LEU A 48 13.84 -6.00 -3.85
CA LEU A 48 15.01 -6.64 -3.22
C LEU A 48 15.98 -7.28 -4.21
N TYR A 49 15.47 -7.90 -5.28
CA TYR A 49 16.27 -8.76 -6.15
C TYR A 49 16.44 -8.23 -7.58
N ILE A 50 15.51 -7.41 -8.08
CA ILE A 50 15.60 -6.82 -9.43
C ILE A 50 16.14 -5.38 -9.36
N GLY A 51 15.58 -4.56 -8.46
CA GLY A 51 16.11 -3.25 -8.09
C GLY A 51 16.06 -2.16 -9.17
N THR A 52 15.56 -2.43 -10.38
CA THR A 52 15.46 -1.39 -11.43
C THR A 52 14.24 -0.49 -11.20
N ALA A 53 14.40 0.81 -11.47
CA ALA A 53 13.31 1.78 -11.29
C ALA A 53 12.07 1.45 -12.14
N ASN A 54 12.26 0.96 -13.37
CA ASN A 54 11.15 0.57 -14.25
C ASN A 54 10.40 -0.64 -13.69
N ALA A 55 11.10 -1.70 -13.29
CA ALA A 55 10.44 -2.90 -12.74
C ALA A 55 9.68 -2.58 -11.45
N VAL A 56 10.24 -1.75 -10.56
CA VAL A 56 9.56 -1.32 -9.33
C VAL A 56 8.33 -0.48 -9.66
N ASN A 57 8.40 0.42 -10.64
CA ASN A 57 7.25 1.20 -11.09
C ASN A 57 6.13 0.31 -11.67
N ASP A 58 6.48 -0.70 -12.45
CA ASP A 58 5.52 -1.66 -13.02
C ASP A 58 4.86 -2.50 -11.91
N ALA A 59 5.63 -2.97 -10.93
CA ALA A 59 5.09 -3.69 -9.78
C ALA A 59 4.14 -2.83 -8.93
N LEU A 60 4.51 -1.56 -8.69
CA LEU A 60 3.63 -0.59 -8.02
C LEU A 60 2.35 -0.35 -8.81
N HIS A 61 2.45 -0.20 -10.14
CA HIS A 61 1.30 -0.02 -11.00
C HIS A 61 0.33 -1.21 -10.87
N ASN A 62 0.82 -2.43 -11.01
CA ASN A 62 0.02 -3.64 -10.88
C ASN A 62 -0.66 -3.75 -9.50
N LEU A 63 0.07 -3.45 -8.42
CA LEU A 63 -0.49 -3.40 -7.08
C LEU A 63 -1.65 -2.41 -6.98
N ILE A 64 -1.46 -1.17 -7.41
CA ILE A 64 -2.46 -0.10 -7.31
C ILE A 64 -3.73 -0.44 -8.06
N PHE A 65 -3.60 -0.90 -9.31
CA PHE A 65 -4.75 -1.19 -10.16
C PHE A 65 -5.46 -2.50 -9.80
N SER A 66 -4.85 -3.34 -8.97
CA SER A 66 -5.52 -4.53 -8.42
C SER A 66 -6.49 -4.24 -7.27
N ILE A 67 -6.39 -3.05 -6.65
CA ILE A 67 -7.21 -2.66 -5.50
C ILE A 67 -8.54 -2.10 -6.00
N ARG A 68 -9.65 -2.51 -5.37
CA ARG A 68 -10.96 -1.95 -5.65
C ARG A 68 -11.22 -0.75 -4.75
N TYR A 69 -11.26 0.43 -5.35
CA TYR A 69 -11.61 1.68 -4.67
C TYR A 69 -13.11 1.97 -4.77
N ASN A 70 -13.63 2.80 -3.86
CA ASN A 70 -15.00 3.27 -3.90
C ASN A 70 -15.27 4.10 -5.17
N ILE A 71 -16.51 4.10 -5.63
CA ILE A 71 -16.97 4.93 -6.74
C ILE A 71 -16.75 6.40 -6.37
N GLY A 72 -16.12 7.15 -7.29
CA GLY A 72 -15.85 8.58 -7.09
C GLY A 72 -14.49 8.90 -6.47
N PHE A 73 -13.60 7.90 -6.29
CA PHE A 73 -12.19 8.19 -5.99
C PHE A 73 -11.53 8.91 -7.18
N ASP A 74 -11.12 10.16 -6.97
CA ASP A 74 -10.62 11.07 -8.01
C ASP A 74 -9.15 11.46 -7.84
N GLU A 75 -8.46 10.85 -6.87
CA GLU A 75 -7.05 11.15 -6.62
C GLU A 75 -6.17 10.66 -7.77
N SER A 76 -5.19 11.48 -8.16
CA SER A 76 -4.27 11.15 -9.24
C SER A 76 -3.53 9.84 -8.95
N PRO A 77 -3.54 8.86 -9.88
CA PRO A 77 -2.80 7.61 -9.71
C PRO A 77 -1.29 7.81 -9.49
N VAL A 78 -0.73 8.92 -9.97
CA VAL A 78 0.67 9.29 -9.75
C VAL A 78 0.92 9.62 -8.28
N VAL A 79 0.00 10.34 -7.64
CA VAL A 79 0.09 10.70 -6.22
C VAL A 79 -0.06 9.46 -5.35
N VAL A 80 -1.06 8.62 -5.63
CA VAL A 80 -1.28 7.34 -4.92
C VAL A 80 -0.04 6.47 -5.01
N ARG A 81 0.53 6.33 -6.21
CA ARG A 81 1.76 5.56 -6.45
C ARG A 81 2.93 6.09 -5.64
N GLN A 82 3.16 7.40 -5.66
CA GLN A 82 4.26 8.01 -4.91
C GLN A 82 4.12 7.77 -3.41
N ASN A 83 2.90 7.88 -2.87
CA ASN A 83 2.64 7.68 -1.45
C ASN A 83 2.82 6.21 -1.04
N ILE A 84 2.34 5.27 -1.85
CA ILE A 84 2.56 3.83 -1.61
C ILE A 84 4.04 3.51 -1.66
N TYR A 85 4.79 4.05 -2.63
CA TYR A 85 6.24 3.87 -2.69
C TYR A 85 6.93 4.44 -1.44
N ASN A 86 6.59 5.65 -1.02
CA ASN A 86 7.16 6.26 0.18
C ASN A 86 6.85 5.43 1.43
N ALA A 87 5.60 5.00 1.61
CA ALA A 87 5.19 4.13 2.72
C ALA A 87 5.95 2.82 2.70
N PHE A 88 6.05 2.17 1.53
CA PHE A 88 6.81 0.94 1.32
C PHE A 88 8.26 1.09 1.77
N ILE A 89 8.96 2.15 1.35
CA ILE A 89 10.36 2.40 1.73
C ILE A 89 10.51 2.63 3.24
N LEU A 90 9.68 3.51 3.81
CA LEU A 90 9.77 3.90 5.23
C LEU A 90 9.43 2.75 6.18
N THR A 91 8.65 1.78 5.72
CA THR A 91 8.17 0.64 6.51
C THR A 91 8.90 -0.66 6.18
N ARG A 92 9.98 -0.59 5.38
CA ARG A 92 10.78 -1.76 4.96
C ARG A 92 9.93 -2.83 4.27
N GLY A 93 9.15 -2.39 3.29
CA GLY A 93 8.24 -3.25 2.53
C GLY A 93 7.00 -3.67 3.31
N PHE A 94 6.47 -2.77 4.15
CA PHE A 94 5.36 -3.06 5.06
C PHE A 94 5.69 -4.16 6.08
N ALA A 95 6.94 -4.23 6.54
CA ALA A 95 7.32 -5.05 7.70
C ALA A 95 7.05 -4.33 9.03
N LEU A 96 6.94 -3.00 8.99
CA LEU A 96 6.55 -2.15 10.11
C LEU A 96 5.18 -1.53 9.84
N ASP A 97 4.38 -1.32 10.89
CA ASP A 97 3.06 -0.69 10.78
C ASP A 97 3.18 0.74 10.19
N PRO A 98 2.64 0.99 8.98
CA PRO A 98 2.71 2.30 8.35
C PRO A 98 1.92 3.36 9.11
N LEU A 99 0.80 3.01 9.75
CA LEU A 99 0.00 3.96 10.52
C LEU A 99 0.84 4.55 11.66
N PHE A 100 1.60 3.70 12.35
CA PHE A 100 2.52 4.14 13.40
C PHE A 100 3.72 4.90 12.84
N VAL A 101 4.45 4.33 11.87
CA VAL A 101 5.70 4.91 11.35
C VAL A 101 5.47 6.26 10.71
N LEU A 102 4.45 6.38 9.84
CA LEU A 102 4.18 7.62 9.12
C LEU A 102 3.62 8.71 10.06
N TYR A 103 2.84 8.33 11.08
CA TYR A 103 2.41 9.24 12.13
C TYR A 103 3.60 9.83 12.89
N GLN A 104 4.53 8.98 13.35
CA GLN A 104 5.73 9.43 14.07
C GLN A 104 6.59 10.38 13.22
N ILE A 105 6.77 10.08 11.93
CA ILE A 105 7.50 10.95 11.00
C ILE A 105 6.78 12.30 10.86
N SER A 106 5.45 12.31 10.80
CA SER A 106 4.66 13.55 10.66
C SER A 106 4.74 14.48 11.88
N GLU A 107 4.92 13.91 13.07
CA GLU A 107 5.05 14.66 14.33
C GLU A 107 6.49 15.17 14.53
N THR A 108 7.49 14.36 14.16
CA THR A 108 8.91 14.68 14.39
C THR A 108 9.51 15.56 13.29
N THR A 109 9.06 15.43 12.04
CA THR A 109 9.41 16.35 10.97
C THR A 109 8.34 17.42 10.84
N SER A 110 8.69 18.70 11.05
CA SER A 110 7.82 19.84 10.71
C SER A 110 7.58 19.99 9.18
N SER A 111 7.71 18.92 8.41
CA SER A 111 7.64 18.90 6.95
C SER A 111 6.19 19.06 6.46
N ILE A 112 6.02 19.91 5.44
CA ILE A 112 4.72 20.38 4.92
C ILE A 112 3.89 19.23 4.30
N ILE A 113 4.55 18.16 3.84
CA ILE A 113 3.93 17.05 3.10
C ILE A 113 3.08 16.16 4.02
N TYR A 114 3.61 15.74 5.17
CA TYR A 114 2.89 14.84 6.08
C TYR A 114 1.90 15.58 6.99
N ARG A 115 2.21 16.83 7.38
CA ARG A 115 1.28 17.65 8.17
C ARG A 115 -0.04 17.94 7.46
N ARG A 116 -0.06 18.11 6.13
CA ARG A 116 -1.30 18.44 5.39
C ARG A 116 -2.33 17.31 5.42
N ARG A 117 -1.94 16.04 5.40
CA ARG A 117 -2.91 14.92 5.41
C ARG A 117 -3.42 14.58 6.80
N PHE A 118 -2.56 14.57 7.83
CA PHE A 118 -2.99 14.28 9.20
C PHE A 118 -3.75 15.45 9.86
N LYS A 119 -3.40 16.71 9.57
CA LYS A 119 -4.13 17.87 10.15
C LYS A 119 -5.55 18.03 9.61
N LEU A 120 -5.84 17.62 8.36
CA LEU A 120 -7.21 17.67 7.82
C LEU A 120 -8.17 16.72 8.55
N ARG A 121 -7.67 15.74 9.31
CA ARG A 121 -8.49 14.76 10.05
C ARG A 121 -8.69 15.07 11.54
N LYS A 122 -8.00 16.08 12.11
CA LYS A 122 -8.26 16.54 13.49
C LYS A 122 -9.43 17.54 13.61
N SER A 123 -10.09 17.89 12.51
CA SER A 123 -11.18 18.88 12.47
C SER A 123 -12.59 18.27 12.31
N ILE A 124 -12.80 17.01 12.73
CA ILE A 124 -14.14 16.42 12.89
C ILE A 124 -14.27 15.93 14.32
#